data_AF-A0A9W7L272-F1
#
_entry.id   AF-A0A9W7L272-F1
#
_cell.length_a   1.000
_cell.length_b   1.000
_cell.length_c   1.000
_cell.angle_alpha   90.00
_cell.angle_beta   90.00
_cell.angle_gamma   90.00
#
_symmetry.space_group_name_H-M   'P 1'
#
loop_
_entity.id
_entity.type
_entity.pdbx_description
1 polymer ?
#
loop_
_entity_poly.entity_id
_entity_poly.type
_entity_poly.pdbx_seq_one_letter_code
_entity_poly.pdbx_strand_id
1 'polypeptide(L)'
;MSMRPFLSNFIAVQSWIAPIFLLPGSLVLITAGHGTKAIFGGLFAGAVLTGGPKTLPFRASIFSVLAAVTYSTPEPHYNTSMFGLASLFVMLAMITNIPGRPTKWKRSPFFNKFLTQTLNGRAYYARAELKGAINSVKPGKVMYAVHPHGVLTAGWTWNMFFNADFHKRCGRVGFLLDEGLRLKSPTFRMMCDWCETDNQWAGAATKRVMLKAMEEGKTSLALLPGGFQEATLCAKGKDRVYIKNRAGFVKYCLMHGYAIVPCYTFGESDTYSCFPWLLKFRLGLAKQNIPAAAMWGVSWCPFMPLPAELLTYVGEKIELPKISEPTKDDVKKYHAMYIDGIQNLFDKHKAEAGRKDAVLEIF
;
A
#
# COMPACT_ATOMS: atom_id res chain seq x y z
N MET A 1 22.51 5.51 10.05
CA MET A 1 21.24 4.75 10.10
C MET A 1 21.55 3.30 10.45
N SER A 2 20.81 2.69 11.37
CA SER A 2 20.99 1.25 11.68
C SER A 2 20.57 0.39 10.49
N MET A 3 21.34 -0.66 10.18
CA MET A 3 21.08 -1.54 9.03
C MET A 3 19.79 -2.36 9.18
N ARG A 4 19.43 -2.74 10.41
CA ARG A 4 18.29 -3.64 10.67
C ARG A 4 16.93 -2.99 10.32
N PRO A 5 16.59 -1.78 10.81
CA PRO A 5 15.33 -1.13 10.44
C PRO A 5 15.26 -0.76 8.96
N PHE A 6 16.40 -0.42 8.36
CA PHE A 6 16.54 -0.23 6.92
C PHE A 6 16.14 -1.50 6.17
N LEU A 7 16.72 -2.65 6.52
CA LEU A 7 16.39 -3.94 5.90
C LEU A 7 14.91 -4.30 6.05
N SER A 8 14.28 -4.00 7.19
CA SER A 8 12.84 -4.23 7.36
C SER A 8 12.00 -3.44 6.36
N ASN A 9 12.29 -2.14 6.22
CA ASN A 9 11.56 -1.29 5.27
C ASN A 9 11.91 -1.69 3.84
N PHE A 10 13.16 -2.06 3.56
CA PHE A 10 13.57 -2.56 2.26
C PHE A 10 12.80 -3.80 1.86
N ILE A 11 12.66 -4.81 2.74
CA ILE A 11 11.85 -6.00 2.44
C ILE A 11 10.39 -5.63 2.17
N ALA A 12 9.79 -4.75 3.00
CA ALA A 12 8.42 -4.31 2.82
C ALA A 12 8.23 -3.56 1.48
N VAL A 13 9.09 -2.59 1.19
CA VAL A 13 9.09 -1.81 -0.06
C VAL A 13 9.29 -2.72 -1.26
N GLN A 14 10.28 -3.62 -1.22
CA GLN A 14 10.55 -4.57 -2.30
C GLN A 14 9.35 -5.46 -2.57
N SER A 15 8.62 -5.93 -1.55
CA SER A 15 7.40 -6.71 -1.76
C SER A 15 6.35 -5.96 -2.60
N TRP A 16 6.34 -4.63 -2.50
CA TRP A 16 5.46 -3.71 -3.24
C TRP A 16 6.00 -3.37 -4.64
N ILE A 17 7.26 -2.94 -4.76
CA ILE A 17 7.85 -2.46 -6.03
C ILE A 17 8.35 -3.57 -6.95
N ALA A 18 8.67 -4.76 -6.42
CA ALA A 18 9.32 -5.83 -7.17
C ALA A 18 8.62 -6.11 -8.50
N PRO A 19 7.28 -6.30 -8.55
CA PRO A 19 6.60 -6.56 -9.83
C PRO A 19 6.58 -5.40 -10.81
N ILE A 20 6.63 -4.17 -10.31
CA ILE A 20 6.51 -2.95 -11.12
C ILE A 20 7.83 -2.63 -11.80
N PHE A 21 8.97 -2.84 -11.12
CA PHE A 21 10.27 -2.36 -11.59
C PHE A 21 11.29 -3.45 -11.90
N LEU A 22 11.24 -4.62 -11.24
CA LEU A 22 12.21 -5.69 -11.58
C LEU A 22 11.99 -6.18 -13.00
N LEU A 23 10.76 -6.24 -13.50
CA LEU A 23 10.50 -6.70 -14.87
C LEU A 23 11.08 -5.73 -15.92
N PRO A 24 10.72 -4.43 -15.97
CA PRO A 24 11.35 -3.48 -16.89
C PRO A 24 12.86 -3.37 -16.71
N GLY A 25 13.35 -3.34 -15.47
CA GLY A 25 14.78 -3.26 -15.17
C GLY A 25 15.54 -4.47 -15.71
N SER A 26 15.03 -5.69 -15.50
CA SER A 26 15.64 -6.92 -16.04
C SER A 26 15.71 -6.88 -17.56
N LEU A 27 14.65 -6.39 -18.22
CA LEU A 27 14.59 -6.29 -19.67
C LEU A 27 15.58 -5.28 -20.25
N VAL A 28 15.77 -4.14 -19.57
CA VAL A 28 16.82 -3.17 -19.92
C VAL A 28 18.20 -3.79 -19.77
N LEU A 29 18.48 -4.49 -18.66
CA LEU A 29 19.77 -5.13 -18.45
C LEU A 29 20.07 -6.20 -19.51
N ILE A 30 19.06 -6.98 -19.92
CA ILE A 30 19.19 -7.99 -20.97
C ILE A 30 19.52 -7.38 -22.34
N THR A 31 19.00 -6.18 -22.63
CA THR A 31 19.01 -5.61 -23.99
C THR A 31 19.95 -4.43 -24.17
N ALA A 32 20.53 -3.90 -23.08
CA ALA A 32 21.39 -2.72 -23.13
C ALA A 32 22.62 -2.91 -24.03
N GLY A 33 23.19 -4.12 -24.06
CA GLY A 33 24.35 -4.44 -24.91
C GLY A 33 24.08 -4.48 -26.41
N HIS A 34 22.81 -4.43 -26.83
CA HIS A 34 22.40 -4.48 -28.25
C HIS A 34 21.85 -3.13 -28.76
N GLY A 35 22.03 -2.06 -27.98
CA GLY A 35 21.65 -0.71 -28.34
C GLY A 35 20.17 -0.37 -28.10
N THR A 36 19.80 0.87 -28.43
CA THR A 36 18.51 1.48 -28.04
C THR A 36 17.29 0.77 -28.61
N LYS A 37 17.35 0.28 -29.86
CA LYS A 37 16.26 -0.48 -30.47
C LYS A 37 15.94 -1.77 -29.72
N ALA A 38 16.98 -2.47 -29.25
CA ALA A 38 16.82 -3.67 -28.45
C ALA A 38 16.21 -3.36 -27.08
N ILE A 39 16.57 -2.23 -26.45
CA ILE A 39 15.94 -1.74 -25.22
C ILE A 39 14.43 -1.56 -25.40
N PHE A 40 14.00 -0.90 -26.48
CA PHE A 40 12.57 -0.76 -26.78
C PHE A 40 11.90 -2.11 -27.04
N GLY A 41 12.57 -3.04 -27.75
CA GLY A 41 12.10 -4.41 -27.94
C GLY A 41 11.94 -5.17 -26.62
N GLY A 42 12.89 -5.01 -25.70
CA GLY A 42 12.82 -5.56 -24.35
C GLY A 42 11.65 -5.00 -23.55
N LEU A 43 11.47 -3.68 -23.54
CA LEU A 43 10.33 -3.03 -22.87
C LEU A 43 8.99 -3.48 -23.47
N PHE A 44 8.91 -3.66 -24.79
CA PHE A 44 7.74 -4.24 -25.46
C PHE A 44 7.49 -5.68 -25.00
N ALA A 45 8.52 -6.53 -24.91
CA ALA A 45 8.39 -7.86 -24.34
C ALA A 45 7.87 -7.82 -22.89
N GLY A 46 8.25 -6.79 -22.12
CA GLY A 46 7.67 -6.52 -20.79
C GLY A 46 6.18 -6.21 -20.83
N ALA A 47 5.72 -5.38 -21.77
CA ALA A 47 4.29 -5.12 -21.98
C ALA A 47 3.53 -6.41 -22.35
N VAL A 48 4.14 -7.27 -23.18
CA VAL A 48 3.58 -8.58 -23.54
C VAL A 48 3.55 -9.54 -22.33
N LEU A 49 4.57 -9.56 -21.48
CA LEU A 49 4.61 -10.41 -20.28
C LEU A 49 3.62 -9.98 -19.20
N THR A 50 3.33 -8.68 -19.11
CA THR A 50 2.38 -8.10 -18.16
C THR A 50 0.93 -8.23 -18.63
N GLY A 51 0.66 -7.95 -19.92
CA GLY A 51 -0.69 -8.00 -20.51
C GLY A 51 -1.09 -9.35 -21.12
N GLY A 52 -0.12 -10.20 -21.45
CA GLY A 52 -0.34 -11.50 -22.08
C GLY A 52 -0.72 -12.63 -21.11
N PRO A 53 -0.91 -13.86 -21.64
CA PRO A 53 -1.25 -15.03 -20.85
C PRO A 53 -0.29 -15.27 -19.67
N LYS A 54 -0.86 -15.61 -18.51
CA LYS A 54 -0.07 -15.95 -17.31
C LYS A 54 0.36 -17.41 -17.25
N THR A 55 0.27 -18.15 -18.36
CA THR A 55 0.53 -19.58 -18.42
C THR A 55 2.02 -19.87 -18.52
N LEU A 56 2.46 -21.01 -17.98
CA LEU A 56 3.86 -21.43 -18.04
C LEU A 56 4.40 -21.53 -19.47
N PRO A 57 3.71 -22.16 -20.45
CA PRO A 57 4.24 -22.27 -21.81
C PRO A 57 4.48 -20.92 -22.49
N PHE A 58 3.51 -19.99 -22.36
CA PHE A 58 3.62 -18.65 -22.97
C PHE A 58 4.80 -17.86 -22.39
N ARG A 59 5.06 -17.97 -21.08
CA ARG A 59 6.13 -17.21 -20.43
C ARG A 59 7.49 -17.86 -20.62
N ALA A 60 7.54 -19.18 -20.69
CA ALA A 60 8.74 -19.91 -21.02
C ALA A 60 9.22 -19.57 -22.45
N SER A 61 8.32 -19.42 -23.43
CA SER A 61 8.73 -19.05 -24.79
C SER A 61 9.36 -17.66 -24.86
N ILE A 62 8.75 -16.65 -24.23
CA ILE A 62 9.33 -15.31 -24.15
C ILE A 62 10.67 -15.31 -23.39
N PHE A 63 10.77 -16.08 -22.31
CA PHE A 63 12.02 -16.24 -21.57
C PHE A 63 13.14 -16.83 -22.44
N SER A 64 12.84 -17.87 -23.23
CA SER A 64 13.82 -18.48 -24.13
C SER A 64 14.36 -17.50 -25.18
N VAL A 65 13.50 -16.62 -25.72
CA VAL A 65 13.94 -15.56 -26.64
C VAL A 65 14.91 -14.60 -25.94
N LEU A 66 14.57 -14.15 -24.72
CA LEU A 66 15.41 -13.23 -23.95
C LEU A 66 16.71 -13.88 -23.45
N ALA A 67 16.69 -15.19 -23.21
CA ALA A 67 17.90 -15.97 -22.94
C ALA A 67 18.82 -15.99 -24.16
N ALA A 68 18.28 -16.22 -25.37
CA ALA A 68 19.08 -16.16 -26.60
C ALA A 68 19.69 -14.77 -26.82
N VAL A 69 18.91 -13.70 -26.60
CA VAL A 69 19.44 -12.32 -26.60
C VAL A 69 20.60 -12.20 -25.61
N THR A 70 20.43 -12.67 -24.38
CA THR A 70 21.49 -12.66 -23.35
C THR A 70 22.76 -13.37 -23.81
N TYR A 71 22.66 -14.58 -24.37
CA TYR A 71 23.81 -15.36 -24.84
C TYR A 71 24.52 -14.73 -26.05
N SER A 72 23.85 -13.85 -26.79
CA SER A 72 24.43 -13.09 -27.90
C SER A 72 24.96 -11.71 -27.50
N THR A 73 24.95 -11.38 -26.20
CA THR A 73 25.40 -10.07 -25.71
C THR A 73 26.92 -9.97 -25.84
N PRO A 74 27.46 -8.92 -26.51
CA PRO A 74 28.89 -8.71 -26.57
C PRO A 74 29.46 -8.26 -25.22
N GLU A 75 30.74 -8.56 -24.98
CA GLU A 75 31.50 -7.93 -23.89
C GLU A 75 31.59 -6.42 -24.11
N PRO A 76 31.58 -5.58 -23.05
CA PRO A 76 31.60 -5.93 -21.62
C PRO A 76 30.22 -6.16 -20.98
N HIS A 77 29.14 -6.23 -21.79
CA HIS A 77 27.77 -6.20 -21.28
C HIS A 77 27.22 -7.57 -20.88
N TYR A 78 27.92 -8.67 -21.22
CA TYR A 78 27.45 -10.04 -21.00
C TYR A 78 27.06 -10.33 -19.55
N ASN A 79 27.93 -10.00 -18.59
CA ASN A 79 27.65 -10.22 -17.17
C ASN A 79 26.42 -9.44 -16.68
N THR A 80 26.24 -8.21 -17.18
CA THR A 80 25.07 -7.37 -16.85
C THR A 80 23.79 -7.99 -17.42
N SER A 81 23.85 -8.52 -18.64
CA SER A 81 22.72 -9.22 -19.27
C SER A 81 22.38 -10.53 -18.56
N MET A 82 23.37 -11.30 -18.12
CA MET A 82 23.18 -12.53 -17.34
C MET A 82 22.48 -12.24 -16.01
N PHE A 83 22.86 -11.16 -15.32
CA PHE A 83 22.15 -10.70 -14.13
C PHE A 83 20.70 -10.31 -14.43
N GLY A 84 20.47 -9.61 -15.54
CA GLY A 84 19.13 -9.31 -16.04
C GLY A 84 18.29 -10.56 -16.28
N LEU A 85 18.86 -11.59 -16.92
CA LEU A 85 18.19 -12.87 -17.19
C LEU A 85 17.83 -13.63 -15.91
N ALA A 86 18.76 -13.68 -14.94
CA ALA A 86 18.50 -14.31 -13.65
C ALA A 86 17.38 -13.58 -12.87
N SER A 87 17.41 -12.25 -12.86
CA SER A 87 16.34 -11.43 -12.25
C SER A 87 14.99 -11.65 -12.96
N LEU A 88 14.98 -11.73 -14.29
CA LEU A 88 13.79 -12.05 -15.07
C LEU A 88 13.24 -13.44 -14.72
N PHE A 89 14.09 -14.44 -14.56
CA PHE A 89 13.67 -15.80 -14.18
C PHE A 89 12.93 -15.79 -12.84
N VAL A 90 13.50 -15.14 -11.82
CA VAL A 90 12.86 -14.99 -10.51
C VAL A 90 11.51 -14.29 -10.64
N MET A 91 11.46 -13.21 -11.43
CA MET A 91 10.22 -12.48 -11.68
C MET A 91 9.15 -13.34 -12.35
N LEU A 92 9.49 -14.02 -13.44
CA LEU A 92 8.56 -14.90 -14.15
C LEU A 92 8.09 -16.04 -13.26
N ALA A 93 8.97 -16.65 -12.46
CA ALA A 93 8.57 -17.64 -11.48
C ALA A 93 7.50 -17.06 -10.55
N MET A 94 7.65 -15.84 -10.04
CA MET A 94 6.68 -15.22 -9.15
C MET A 94 5.34 -14.89 -9.83
N ILE A 95 5.36 -14.33 -11.04
CA ILE A 95 4.12 -13.86 -11.69
C ILE A 95 3.35 -14.95 -12.43
N THR A 96 3.94 -16.11 -12.72
CA THR A 96 3.35 -17.17 -13.57
C THR A 96 2.36 -18.02 -12.80
N ASN A 97 1.22 -18.30 -13.44
CA ASN A 97 0.26 -19.26 -12.92
C ASN A 97 0.81 -20.67 -13.14
N ILE A 98 1.40 -21.21 -12.08
CA ILE A 98 1.87 -22.60 -12.04
C ILE A 98 0.74 -23.45 -11.45
N PRO A 99 0.26 -24.49 -12.15
CA PRO A 99 -0.71 -25.44 -11.59
C PRO A 99 -0.25 -25.97 -10.23
N GLY A 100 -1.16 -26.04 -9.25
CA GLY A 100 -0.85 -26.48 -7.89
C GLY A 100 -0.21 -25.41 -6.98
N ARG A 101 0.11 -24.21 -7.50
CA ARG A 101 0.56 -23.10 -6.64
C ARG A 101 -0.55 -22.69 -5.66
N PRO A 102 -0.26 -22.57 -4.35
CA PRO A 102 -1.25 -22.13 -3.39
C PRO A 102 -1.78 -20.73 -3.74
N THR A 103 -3.10 -20.58 -3.72
CA THR A 103 -3.77 -19.29 -3.96
C THR A 103 -3.63 -18.33 -2.78
N LYS A 104 -3.38 -18.90 -1.59
CA LYS A 104 -3.09 -18.23 -0.32
C LYS A 104 -1.91 -18.93 0.36
N TRP A 105 -0.91 -18.16 0.77
CA TRP A 105 0.24 -18.70 1.51
C TRP A 105 -0.12 -18.94 2.98
N LYS A 106 0.52 -19.94 3.62
CA LYS A 106 0.36 -20.16 5.06
C LYS A 106 0.99 -19.02 5.84
N ARG A 107 0.32 -18.53 6.89
CA ARG A 107 0.88 -17.55 7.82
C ARG A 107 2.24 -18.00 8.36
N SER A 108 3.16 -17.05 8.57
CA SER A 108 4.51 -17.32 9.08
C SER A 108 4.80 -16.46 10.31
N PRO A 109 4.58 -16.99 11.53
CA PRO A 109 4.88 -16.28 12.77
C PRO A 109 6.36 -15.87 12.86
N PHE A 110 7.26 -16.73 12.37
CA PHE A 110 8.69 -16.44 12.29
C PHE A 110 8.95 -15.19 11.43
N PHE A 111 8.37 -15.12 10.23
CA PHE A 111 8.58 -14.01 9.32
C PHE A 111 7.99 -12.70 9.86
N ASN A 112 6.78 -12.75 10.43
CA ASN A 112 6.18 -11.59 11.10
C ASN A 112 7.08 -11.08 12.24
N LYS A 113 7.55 -11.98 13.12
CA LYS A 113 8.48 -11.63 14.22
C LYS A 113 9.81 -11.08 13.69
N PHE A 114 10.35 -11.67 12.63
CA PHE A 114 11.59 -11.25 12.01
C PHE A 114 11.50 -9.80 11.49
N LEU A 115 10.43 -9.45 10.80
CA LEU A 115 10.21 -8.08 10.32
C LEU A 115 9.95 -7.10 11.47
N THR A 116 9.05 -7.45 12.38
CA THR A 116 8.52 -6.48 13.36
C THR A 116 9.38 -6.33 14.61
N GLN A 117 10.07 -7.38 15.04
CA GLN A 117 10.87 -7.40 16.27
C GLN A 117 12.36 -7.48 16.00
N THR A 118 12.81 -8.39 15.11
CA THR A 118 14.24 -8.58 14.85
C THR A 118 14.83 -7.43 14.03
N LEU A 119 14.17 -7.09 12.92
CA LEU A 119 14.59 -5.98 12.07
C LEU A 119 14.02 -4.64 12.56
N ASN A 120 12.83 -4.67 13.18
CA ASN A 120 12.14 -3.52 13.76
C ASN A 120 12.00 -2.34 12.77
N GLY A 121 11.15 -2.52 11.75
CA GLY A 121 10.91 -1.48 10.75
C GLY A 121 10.40 -0.15 11.29
N ARG A 122 9.80 -0.11 12.48
CA ARG A 122 9.39 1.14 13.15
C ARG A 122 10.57 2.04 13.49
N ALA A 123 11.70 1.46 13.88
CA ALA A 123 12.92 2.19 14.24
C ALA A 123 13.67 2.80 13.02
N TYR A 124 13.12 2.66 11.81
CA TYR A 124 13.60 3.35 10.62
C TYR A 124 13.24 4.84 10.65
N TYR A 125 12.07 5.15 11.20
CA TYR A 125 11.50 6.48 11.27
C TYR A 125 12.02 7.19 12.53
N ALA A 126 12.11 8.51 12.49
CA ALA A 126 12.52 9.29 13.66
C ALA A 126 11.56 9.06 14.83
N ARG A 127 10.26 8.97 14.51
CA ARG A 127 9.19 8.57 15.42
C ARG A 127 8.17 7.70 14.68
N ALA A 128 7.59 6.73 15.37
CA ALA A 128 6.53 5.87 14.84
C ALA A 128 5.57 5.54 16.00
N GLU A 129 4.60 6.42 16.22
CA GLU A 129 3.76 6.46 17.42
C GLU A 129 2.28 6.41 17.10
N LEU A 130 1.53 5.81 18.02
CA LEU A 130 0.07 5.73 18.01
C LEU A 130 -0.47 6.57 19.18
N LYS A 131 -1.31 7.55 18.89
CA LYS A 131 -1.80 8.57 19.82
C LYS A 131 -3.31 8.79 19.67
N GLY A 132 -3.84 9.76 20.43
CA GLY A 132 -5.25 10.15 20.41
C GLY A 132 -6.13 9.24 21.25
N ALA A 133 -7.36 9.03 20.80
CA ALA A 133 -8.40 8.27 21.50
C ALA A 133 -8.22 6.74 21.40
N ILE A 134 -7.02 6.23 21.11
CA ILE A 134 -6.78 4.78 20.97
C ILE A 134 -7.19 3.97 22.23
N ASN A 135 -7.11 4.58 23.41
CA ASN A 135 -7.53 3.95 24.67
C ASN A 135 -9.05 3.82 24.80
N SER A 136 -9.84 4.65 24.11
CA SER A 136 -11.31 4.59 24.15
C SER A 136 -11.86 3.54 23.18
N VAL A 137 -11.05 3.10 22.21
CA VAL A 137 -11.47 2.12 21.22
C VAL A 137 -11.38 0.70 21.78
N LYS A 138 -12.46 -0.07 21.59
CA LYS A 138 -12.59 -1.47 22.02
C LYS A 138 -12.86 -2.38 20.82
N PRO A 139 -12.59 -3.69 20.94
CA PRO A 139 -12.93 -4.64 19.89
C PRO A 139 -14.43 -4.61 19.57
N GLY A 140 -14.76 -4.70 18.27
CA GLY A 140 -16.16 -4.71 17.83
C GLY A 140 -16.31 -4.37 16.35
N LYS A 141 -17.50 -3.89 15.98
CA LYS A 141 -17.83 -3.43 14.63
C LYS A 141 -17.34 -2.00 14.42
N VAL A 142 -16.06 -1.87 14.11
CA VAL A 142 -15.39 -0.57 13.90
C VAL A 142 -14.73 -0.55 12.54
N MET A 143 -14.90 0.55 11.82
CA MET A 143 -14.18 0.89 10.60
C MET A 143 -13.15 1.97 10.91
N TYR A 144 -11.87 1.62 10.94
CA TYR A 144 -10.76 2.56 11.01
C TYR A 144 -10.51 3.13 9.62
N ALA A 145 -10.88 4.39 9.41
CA ALA A 145 -10.69 5.08 8.16
C ALA A 145 -9.43 5.94 8.27
N VAL A 146 -8.37 5.52 7.58
CA VAL A 146 -7.00 6.02 7.81
C VAL A 146 -6.58 6.97 6.71
N HIS A 147 -5.97 8.07 7.13
CA HIS A 147 -5.48 9.15 6.29
C HIS A 147 -4.12 9.67 6.77
N PRO A 148 -3.36 10.39 5.94
CA PRO A 148 -3.49 10.33 4.49
C PRO A 148 -2.96 8.99 3.95
N HIS A 149 -3.26 8.65 2.70
CA HIS A 149 -2.72 7.43 2.09
C HIS A 149 -1.19 7.53 1.90
N GLY A 150 -0.67 8.70 1.51
CA GLY A 150 0.73 8.82 1.14
C GLY A 150 1.11 7.85 0.01
N VAL A 151 2.39 7.55 -0.11
CA VAL A 151 2.91 6.65 -1.13
C VAL A 151 2.84 5.18 -0.67
N LEU A 152 3.48 4.87 0.46
CA LEU A 152 3.57 3.52 1.02
C LEU A 152 2.73 3.31 2.28
N THR A 153 1.89 4.29 2.65
CA THR A 153 1.06 4.23 3.85
C THR A 153 1.89 3.84 5.08
N ALA A 154 3.00 4.53 5.32
CA ALA A 154 3.99 4.14 6.31
C ALA A 154 3.39 4.12 7.73
N GLY A 155 2.58 5.11 8.10
CA GLY A 155 1.83 5.12 9.36
C GLY A 155 0.85 3.95 9.49
N TRP A 156 0.07 3.68 8.45
CA TRP A 156 -0.81 2.50 8.40
C TRP A 156 -0.03 1.20 8.61
N THR A 157 1.10 1.06 7.92
CA THR A 157 1.91 -0.15 7.93
C THR A 157 2.54 -0.37 9.31
N TRP A 158 3.16 0.66 9.86
CA TRP A 158 4.01 0.52 11.05
C TRP A 158 3.32 0.86 12.36
N ASN A 159 2.40 1.82 12.38
CA ASN A 159 1.67 2.22 13.59
C ASN A 159 0.37 1.44 13.78
N MET A 160 -0.15 0.76 12.75
CA MET A 160 -1.39 -0.03 12.85
C MET A 160 -1.16 -1.51 12.48
N PHE A 161 -0.83 -1.83 11.23
CA PHE A 161 -0.74 -3.22 10.76
C PHE A 161 0.30 -4.05 11.52
N PHE A 162 1.51 -3.50 11.73
CA PHE A 162 2.59 -4.17 12.45
C PHE A 162 2.74 -3.74 13.91
N ASN A 163 1.74 -3.06 14.49
CA ASN A 163 1.81 -2.57 15.85
C ASN A 163 1.01 -3.45 16.82
N ALA A 164 1.72 -4.21 17.67
CA ALA A 164 1.08 -5.08 18.65
C ALA A 164 0.17 -4.31 19.64
N ASP A 165 0.50 -3.06 19.98
CA ASP A 165 -0.30 -2.25 20.90
C ASP A 165 -1.65 -1.85 20.28
N PHE A 166 -1.69 -1.64 18.97
CA PHE A 166 -2.94 -1.41 18.24
C PHE A 166 -3.84 -2.64 18.34
N HIS A 167 -3.33 -3.82 17.99
CA HIS A 167 -4.09 -5.07 18.04
C HIS A 167 -4.51 -5.48 19.45
N LYS A 168 -3.70 -5.18 20.46
CA LYS A 168 -4.05 -5.42 21.87
C LYS A 168 -5.31 -4.67 22.30
N ARG A 169 -5.57 -3.49 21.73
CA ARG A 169 -6.69 -2.60 22.08
C ARG A 169 -7.89 -2.82 21.15
N CYS A 170 -7.62 -2.92 19.85
CA CYS A 170 -8.63 -3.02 18.80
C CYS A 170 -9.13 -4.45 18.57
N GLY A 171 -8.42 -5.45 19.09
CA GLY A 171 -8.71 -6.86 18.83
C GLY A 171 -8.40 -7.24 17.38
N ARG A 172 -9.24 -8.09 16.80
CA ARG A 172 -9.03 -8.59 15.43
C ARG A 172 -9.43 -7.55 14.38
N VAL A 173 -8.46 -7.13 13.55
CA VAL A 173 -8.66 -6.13 12.49
C VAL A 173 -8.32 -6.69 11.10
N GLY A 174 -9.25 -6.53 10.16
CA GLY A 174 -9.03 -6.79 8.74
C GLY A 174 -8.54 -5.55 8.00
N PHE A 175 -7.34 -5.60 7.43
CA PHE A 175 -6.76 -4.48 6.70
C PHE A 175 -7.09 -4.61 5.22
N LEU A 176 -7.86 -3.66 4.70
CA LEU A 176 -8.28 -3.62 3.31
C LEU A 176 -7.24 -2.85 2.48
N LEU A 177 -6.53 -3.59 1.65
CA LEU A 177 -5.42 -3.12 0.82
C LEU A 177 -5.86 -2.95 -0.63
N ASP A 178 -5.12 -2.16 -1.42
CA ASP A 178 -5.41 -2.00 -2.85
C ASP A 178 -5.61 -3.35 -3.56
N GLU A 179 -6.64 -3.44 -4.41
CA GLU A 179 -7.01 -4.66 -5.11
C GLU A 179 -5.92 -5.10 -6.09
N GLY A 180 -5.39 -4.16 -6.87
CA GLY A 180 -4.34 -4.43 -7.84
C GLY A 180 -3.10 -4.99 -7.15
N LEU A 181 -2.70 -4.36 -6.06
CA LEU A 181 -1.56 -4.77 -5.28
C LEU A 181 -1.80 -6.12 -4.57
N ARG A 182 -2.92 -6.30 -3.85
CA ARG A 182 -3.22 -7.53 -3.13
C ARG A 182 -3.47 -8.74 -4.04
N LEU A 183 -4.08 -8.52 -5.21
CA LEU A 183 -4.50 -9.59 -6.12
C LEU A 183 -3.57 -9.77 -7.32
N LYS A 184 -2.84 -8.76 -7.78
CA LYS A 184 -1.99 -8.88 -8.99
C LYS A 184 -0.50 -8.91 -8.69
N SER A 185 -0.04 -8.44 -7.52
CA SER A 185 1.36 -8.56 -7.07
C SER A 185 1.56 -9.84 -6.24
N PRO A 186 2.28 -10.86 -6.75
CA PRO A 186 2.51 -12.10 -6.02
C PRO A 186 3.39 -11.93 -4.78
N THR A 187 4.41 -11.06 -4.86
CA THR A 187 5.33 -10.75 -3.76
C THR A 187 4.61 -10.04 -2.62
N PHE A 188 3.79 -9.04 -2.95
CA PHE A 188 3.02 -8.32 -1.95
C PHE A 188 1.95 -9.21 -1.32
N ARG A 189 1.27 -10.03 -2.14
CA ARG A 189 0.34 -11.05 -1.66
C ARG A 189 1.00 -12.00 -0.67
N MET A 190 2.15 -12.56 -1.03
CA MET A 190 2.90 -13.50 -0.18
C MET A 190 3.32 -12.85 1.13
N MET A 191 3.85 -11.63 1.07
CA MET A 191 4.19 -10.82 2.24
C MET A 191 2.99 -10.63 3.17
N CYS A 192 1.83 -10.24 2.61
CA CYS A 192 0.59 -10.07 3.36
C CYS A 192 0.14 -11.36 4.04
N ASP A 193 0.10 -12.47 3.30
CA ASP A 193 -0.31 -13.78 3.79
C ASP A 193 0.61 -14.30 4.91
N TRP A 194 1.93 -14.13 4.76
CA TRP A 194 2.91 -14.48 5.80
C TRP A 194 2.76 -13.65 7.07
N CYS A 195 2.34 -12.39 6.92
CA CYS A 195 2.18 -11.47 8.04
C CYS A 195 0.82 -11.55 8.74
N GLU A 196 -0.12 -12.40 8.29
CA GLU A 196 -1.39 -12.61 9.00
C GLU A 196 -1.17 -13.24 10.38
N THR A 197 -2.02 -12.88 11.34
CA THR A 197 -2.02 -13.42 12.71
C THR A 197 -3.46 -13.72 13.13
N ASP A 198 -3.67 -14.20 14.36
CA ASP A 198 -5.03 -14.36 14.88
C ASP A 198 -5.78 -13.01 15.04
N ASN A 199 -5.03 -11.93 15.22
CA ASN A 199 -5.55 -10.57 15.40
C ASN A 199 -5.52 -9.72 14.12
N GLN A 200 -4.92 -10.19 13.01
CA GLN A 200 -4.89 -9.41 11.78
C GLN A 200 -4.93 -10.27 10.52
N TRP A 201 -5.61 -9.76 9.51
CA TRP A 201 -5.59 -10.34 8.16
C TRP A 201 -5.58 -9.25 7.11
N ALA A 202 -5.13 -9.60 5.89
CA ALA A 202 -4.92 -8.65 4.81
C ALA A 202 -5.81 -9.00 3.61
N GLY A 203 -6.84 -8.17 3.38
CA GLY A 203 -7.83 -8.32 2.33
C GLY A 203 -7.62 -7.37 1.15
N ALA A 204 -8.19 -7.72 0.00
CA ALA A 204 -8.35 -6.74 -1.08
C ALA A 204 -9.54 -5.83 -0.76
N ALA A 205 -9.38 -4.52 -0.95
CA ALA A 205 -10.39 -3.48 -0.74
C ALA A 205 -11.50 -3.51 -1.80
N THR A 206 -12.09 -4.69 -1.99
CA THR A 206 -13.22 -4.93 -2.88
C THR A 206 -14.51 -4.95 -2.08
N LYS A 207 -15.61 -4.54 -2.72
CA LYS A 207 -16.95 -4.62 -2.14
C LYS A 207 -17.23 -6.03 -1.58
N ARG A 208 -16.89 -7.08 -2.34
CA ARG A 208 -17.12 -8.48 -1.95
C ARG A 208 -16.40 -8.87 -0.66
N VAL A 209 -15.10 -8.57 -0.54
CA VAL A 209 -14.30 -8.93 0.64
C VAL A 209 -14.75 -8.15 1.86
N MET A 210 -14.99 -6.85 1.70
CA MET A 210 -15.45 -5.99 2.78
C MET A 210 -16.84 -6.41 3.29
N LEU A 211 -17.81 -6.61 2.40
CA LEU A 211 -19.17 -7.03 2.79
C LEU A 211 -19.17 -8.38 3.50
N LYS A 212 -18.42 -9.36 2.99
CA LYS A 212 -18.29 -10.66 3.65
C LYS A 212 -17.80 -10.52 5.10
N ALA A 213 -16.75 -9.73 5.32
CA ALA A 213 -16.23 -9.51 6.68
C ALA A 213 -17.23 -8.72 7.56
N MET A 214 -17.96 -7.77 6.97
CA MET A 214 -18.99 -7.01 7.69
C MET A 214 -20.19 -7.87 8.10
N GLU A 215 -20.62 -8.79 7.24
CA GLU A 215 -21.69 -9.78 7.48
C GLU A 215 -21.31 -10.77 8.58
N GLU A 216 -20.06 -11.26 8.58
CA GLU A 216 -19.52 -12.08 9.67
C GLU A 216 -19.57 -11.34 11.01
N GLY A 217 -19.33 -10.02 11.00
CA GLY A 217 -19.54 -9.13 12.15
C GLY A 217 -18.59 -9.35 13.33
N LYS A 218 -17.53 -10.14 13.13
CA LYS A 218 -16.57 -10.55 14.16
C LYS A 218 -15.26 -9.76 14.15
N THR A 219 -15.05 -8.91 13.16
CA THR A 219 -13.77 -8.21 12.97
C THR A 219 -14.00 -6.73 12.71
N SER A 220 -13.20 -5.89 13.36
CA SER A 220 -13.06 -4.51 12.88
C SER A 220 -12.36 -4.51 11.53
N LEU A 221 -12.53 -3.44 10.76
CA LEU A 221 -11.91 -3.26 9.46
C LEU A 221 -11.10 -1.97 9.48
N ALA A 222 -9.97 -1.97 8.79
CA ALA A 222 -9.23 -0.77 8.47
C ALA A 222 -9.31 -0.55 6.96
N LEU A 223 -9.49 0.71 6.54
CA LEU A 223 -9.55 1.11 5.14
C LEU A 223 -8.82 2.44 4.94
N LEU A 224 -8.22 2.62 3.76
CA LEU A 224 -7.71 3.90 3.26
C LEU A 224 -8.72 4.47 2.24
N PRO A 225 -9.69 5.30 2.63
CA PRO A 225 -10.84 5.60 1.79
C PRO A 225 -10.52 6.33 0.48
N GLY A 226 -9.46 7.14 0.46
CA GLY A 226 -9.09 7.91 -0.74
C GLY A 226 -8.29 7.13 -1.78
N GLY A 227 -7.70 5.98 -1.41
CA GLY A 227 -7.02 5.05 -2.31
C GLY A 227 -5.97 5.72 -3.21
N PHE A 228 -5.88 5.29 -4.48
CA PHE A 228 -4.91 5.81 -5.45
C PHE A 228 -5.00 7.32 -5.68
N GLN A 229 -6.20 7.90 -5.61
CA GLN A 229 -6.40 9.33 -5.80
C GLN A 229 -5.74 10.11 -4.66
N GLU A 230 -5.87 9.63 -3.42
CA GLU A 230 -5.18 10.23 -2.27
C GLU A 230 -3.67 10.04 -2.32
N ALA A 231 -3.21 8.86 -2.74
CA ALA A 231 -1.77 8.63 -2.98
C ALA A 231 -1.22 9.61 -4.03
N THR A 232 -2.00 9.92 -5.06
CA THR A 232 -1.66 10.88 -6.12
C THR A 232 -1.61 12.33 -5.61
N LEU A 233 -2.32 12.65 -4.52
CA LEU A 233 -2.24 13.96 -3.87
C LEU A 233 -0.96 14.17 -3.08
N CYS A 234 -0.16 13.12 -2.84
CA CYS A 234 1.12 13.21 -2.14
C CYS A 234 1.94 14.40 -2.65
N ALA A 235 2.32 15.26 -1.72
CA ALA A 235 3.23 16.37 -1.93
C ALA A 235 3.93 16.63 -0.60
N LYS A 236 5.26 16.77 -0.64
CA LYS A 236 6.06 16.95 0.57
C LYS A 236 5.62 18.18 1.35
N GLY A 237 5.47 18.04 2.67
CA GLY A 237 5.01 19.13 3.55
C GLY A 237 3.54 19.57 3.34
N LYS A 238 2.75 18.83 2.56
CA LYS A 238 1.31 19.09 2.39
C LYS A 238 0.48 18.01 3.07
N ASP A 239 -0.62 18.44 3.68
CA ASP A 239 -1.60 17.59 4.35
C ASP A 239 -2.85 17.53 3.48
N ARG A 240 -3.02 16.42 2.74
CA ARG A 240 -4.05 16.28 1.71
C ARG A 240 -4.76 14.95 1.83
N VAL A 241 -6.09 14.99 1.79
CA VAL A 241 -6.94 13.80 1.83
C VAL A 241 -7.94 13.82 0.69
N TYR A 242 -8.21 12.67 0.07
CA TYR A 242 -9.22 12.55 -0.99
C TYR A 242 -10.44 11.84 -0.42
N ILE A 243 -11.43 12.60 0.03
CA ILE A 243 -12.56 12.05 0.78
C ILE A 243 -13.91 12.65 0.43
N LYS A 244 -14.00 13.87 -0.12
CA LYS A 244 -15.29 14.56 -0.39
C LYS A 244 -16.27 13.70 -1.17
N ASN A 245 -15.75 12.93 -2.13
CA ASN A 245 -16.54 12.05 -3.00
C ASN A 245 -16.38 10.55 -2.68
N ARG A 246 -16.05 10.20 -1.43
CA ARG A 246 -15.74 8.82 -0.99
C ARG A 246 -16.67 8.30 0.11
N ALA A 247 -17.97 8.57 0.01
CA ALA A 247 -18.95 8.14 1.01
C ALA A 247 -19.34 6.64 0.96
N GLY A 248 -18.75 5.85 0.06
CA GLY A 248 -19.14 4.45 -0.15
C GLY A 248 -18.97 3.58 1.10
N PHE A 249 -17.87 3.76 1.85
CA PHE A 249 -17.64 3.00 3.09
C PHE A 249 -18.65 3.36 4.19
N VAL A 250 -19.10 4.63 4.25
CA VAL A 250 -20.13 5.09 5.20
C VAL A 250 -21.44 4.36 4.95
N LYS A 251 -21.84 4.23 3.67
CA LYS A 251 -23.03 3.45 3.28
C LYS A 251 -22.99 2.04 3.87
N TYR A 252 -21.87 1.34 3.72
CA TYR A 252 -21.75 -0.02 4.24
C TYR A 252 -21.69 -0.07 5.76
N CYS A 253 -21.08 0.94 6.39
CA CYS A 253 -21.07 1.04 7.85
C CYS A 253 -22.50 1.19 8.42
N LEU A 254 -23.34 2.03 7.79
CA LEU A 254 -24.77 2.13 8.12
C LEU A 254 -25.50 0.79 7.94
N MET A 255 -25.27 0.08 6.83
CA MET A 255 -25.94 -1.21 6.57
C MET A 255 -25.62 -2.28 7.61
N HIS A 256 -24.38 -2.33 8.10
CA HIS A 256 -23.90 -3.40 8.96
C HIS A 256 -23.77 -3.02 10.44
N GLY A 257 -24.05 -1.76 10.79
CA GLY A 257 -23.92 -1.22 12.15
C GLY A 257 -22.47 -1.14 12.59
N TYR A 258 -21.58 -0.67 11.70
CA TYR A 258 -20.20 -0.37 12.05
C TYR A 258 -20.08 1.11 12.43
N ALA A 259 -19.41 1.37 13.55
CA ALA A 259 -18.95 2.72 13.86
C ALA A 259 -17.74 3.08 13.01
N ILE A 260 -17.51 4.37 12.81
CA ILE A 260 -16.36 4.88 12.06
C ILE A 260 -15.41 5.58 13.02
N VAL A 261 -14.11 5.25 12.92
CA VAL A 261 -13.05 5.93 13.65
C VAL A 261 -12.13 6.59 12.63
N PRO A 262 -12.08 7.93 12.55
CA PRO A 262 -11.10 8.62 11.72
C PRO A 262 -9.70 8.45 12.32
N CYS A 263 -8.73 8.11 11.50
CA CYS A 263 -7.33 8.06 11.88
C CYS A 263 -6.52 8.98 10.96
N TYR A 264 -5.62 9.78 11.52
CA TYR A 264 -4.74 10.68 10.75
C TYR A 264 -3.26 10.46 11.11
N THR A 265 -2.39 10.35 10.11
CA THR A 265 -0.94 10.24 10.29
C THR A 265 -0.25 11.51 9.83
N PHE A 266 0.28 12.28 10.79
CA PHE A 266 1.20 13.38 10.48
C PHE A 266 2.56 12.82 10.06
N GLY A 267 3.23 13.52 9.13
CA GLY A 267 4.54 13.14 8.58
C GLY A 267 4.50 12.09 7.46
N GLU A 268 3.33 11.52 7.15
CA GLU A 268 3.18 10.59 6.02
C GLU A 268 3.60 11.26 4.69
N SER A 269 3.29 12.55 4.49
CA SER A 269 3.70 13.30 3.31
C SER A 269 5.20 13.63 3.25
N ASP A 270 5.94 13.46 4.35
CA ASP A 270 7.38 13.70 4.38
C ASP A 270 8.20 12.46 4.01
N THR A 271 7.55 11.30 3.93
CA THR A 271 8.19 10.03 3.58
C THR A 271 8.66 9.98 2.12
N TYR A 272 8.12 10.82 1.24
CA TYR A 272 8.56 10.93 -0.15
C TYR A 272 8.48 12.35 -0.66
N SER A 273 9.43 12.72 -1.53
CA SER A 273 9.27 13.88 -2.39
C SER A 273 8.44 13.45 -3.60
N CYS A 274 7.24 14.00 -3.75
CA CYS A 274 6.31 13.66 -4.82
C CYS A 274 6.26 14.78 -5.87
N PHE A 275 6.18 14.44 -7.16
CA PHE A 275 6.08 15.40 -8.26
C PHE A 275 4.74 16.16 -8.18
N PRO A 276 4.75 17.47 -7.90
CA PRO A 276 3.52 18.18 -7.57
C PRO A 276 2.72 18.61 -8.81
N TRP A 277 3.37 18.72 -9.98
CA TRP A 277 2.80 19.30 -11.20
C TRP A 277 1.78 18.36 -11.89
N LEU A 278 1.00 18.92 -12.81
CA LEU A 278 0.01 18.18 -13.62
C LEU A 278 -1.01 17.38 -12.80
N LEU A 279 -1.38 17.88 -11.61
CA LEU A 279 -2.23 17.14 -10.67
C LEU A 279 -3.56 16.66 -11.31
N LYS A 280 -4.23 17.50 -12.12
CA LYS A 280 -5.48 17.11 -12.80
C LYS A 280 -5.29 15.91 -13.72
N PHE A 281 -4.21 15.90 -14.50
CA PHE A 281 -3.85 14.79 -15.38
C PHE A 281 -3.54 13.52 -14.57
N ARG A 282 -2.72 13.65 -13.52
CA ARG A 282 -2.36 12.53 -12.63
C ARG A 282 -3.59 11.94 -11.92
N LEU A 283 -4.51 12.78 -11.44
CA LEU A 283 -5.78 12.32 -10.88
C LEU A 283 -6.66 11.62 -11.92
N GLY A 284 -6.61 12.06 -13.19
CA GLY A 284 -7.25 11.39 -14.32
C GLY A 284 -6.71 9.97 -14.53
N LEU A 285 -5.39 9.80 -14.50
CA LEU A 285 -4.74 8.49 -14.56
C LEU A 285 -5.10 7.61 -13.36
N ALA A 286 -5.12 8.17 -12.15
CA ALA A 286 -5.50 7.43 -10.94
C ALA A 286 -6.95 6.92 -10.98
N LYS A 287 -7.87 7.64 -11.64
CA LYS A 287 -9.24 7.14 -11.90
C LYS A 287 -9.27 5.89 -12.79
N GLN A 288 -8.26 5.70 -13.64
CA GLN A 288 -8.08 4.52 -14.49
C GLN A 288 -7.22 3.44 -13.83
N ASN A 289 -6.94 3.55 -12.52
CA ASN A 289 -6.04 2.66 -11.78
C ASN A 289 -4.59 2.64 -12.31
N ILE A 290 -4.15 3.73 -12.93
CA ILE A 290 -2.77 3.91 -13.36
C ILE A 290 -2.03 4.69 -12.26
N PRO A 291 -0.97 4.12 -11.65
CA PRO A 291 -0.17 4.83 -10.65
C PRO A 291 0.44 6.11 -11.24
N ALA A 292 0.09 7.26 -10.66
CA ALA A 292 0.51 8.57 -11.13
C ALA A 292 1.18 9.41 -10.03
N ALA A 293 1.72 8.74 -9.00
CA ALA A 293 2.60 9.36 -8.02
C ALA A 293 4.05 9.11 -8.44
N ALA A 294 4.66 10.11 -9.10
CA ALA A 294 6.11 10.10 -9.27
C ALA A 294 6.75 10.53 -7.94
N MET A 295 7.48 9.61 -7.33
CA MET A 295 7.97 9.68 -5.96
C MET A 295 9.48 9.53 -5.93
N TRP A 296 10.13 10.23 -5.01
CA TRP A 296 11.55 10.13 -4.76
C TRP A 296 11.82 10.13 -3.26
N GLY A 297 12.34 9.00 -2.79
CA GLY A 297 12.72 8.75 -1.42
C GLY A 297 14.20 9.02 -1.18
N VAL A 298 14.91 8.08 -0.59
CA VAL A 298 16.36 8.19 -0.33
C VAL A 298 17.15 8.28 -1.64
N SER A 299 18.16 9.14 -1.72
CA SER A 299 18.88 9.47 -2.97
C SER A 299 19.46 8.25 -3.71
N TRP A 300 20.08 7.32 -2.99
CA TRP A 300 20.69 6.10 -3.54
C TRP A 300 19.72 4.92 -3.65
N CYS A 301 18.51 5.04 -3.09
CA CYS A 301 17.43 4.07 -3.24
C CYS A 301 16.08 4.81 -3.31
N PRO A 302 15.70 5.35 -4.48
CA PRO A 302 14.57 6.28 -4.60
C PRO A 302 13.21 5.72 -4.16
N PHE A 303 13.07 4.40 -4.08
CA PHE A 303 11.86 3.75 -3.60
C PHE A 303 11.81 3.59 -2.08
N MET A 304 12.93 3.76 -1.36
CA MET A 304 12.94 3.72 0.10
C MET A 304 12.43 5.04 0.67
N PRO A 305 11.53 5.02 1.67
CA PRO A 305 10.97 6.25 2.23
C PRO A 305 12.06 7.09 2.90
N LEU A 306 11.94 8.41 2.86
CA LEU A 306 12.75 9.30 3.68
C LEU A 306 12.43 9.06 5.17
N PRO A 307 13.43 9.18 6.07
CA PRO A 307 13.16 9.25 7.50
C PRO A 307 12.20 10.42 7.78
N ALA A 308 11.10 10.11 8.47
CA ALA A 308 10.06 11.07 8.84
C ALA A 308 9.57 10.76 10.27
N GLU A 309 8.78 11.65 10.85
CA GLU A 309 8.03 11.37 12.07
C GLU A 309 6.62 10.87 11.72
N LEU A 310 6.31 9.63 12.02
CA LEU A 310 4.99 9.04 11.76
C LEU A 310 4.16 9.07 13.04
N LEU A 311 3.34 10.11 13.20
CA LEU A 311 2.45 10.27 14.36
C LEU A 311 1.01 9.98 13.94
N THR A 312 0.56 8.76 14.21
CA THR A 312 -0.80 8.32 13.89
C THR A 312 -1.74 8.60 15.06
N TYR A 313 -2.65 9.54 14.89
CA TYR A 313 -3.71 9.86 15.84
C TYR A 313 -4.97 9.09 15.49
N VAL A 314 -5.51 8.37 16.47
CA VAL A 314 -6.82 7.74 16.41
C VAL A 314 -7.84 8.71 16.96
N GLY A 315 -8.87 9.02 16.20
CA GLY A 315 -9.92 9.94 16.59
C GLY A 315 -11.04 9.29 17.40
N GLU A 316 -12.00 10.12 17.78
CA GLU A 316 -13.18 9.67 18.51
C GLU A 316 -14.07 8.81 17.64
N LYS A 317 -14.72 7.83 18.27
CA LYS A 317 -15.64 6.91 17.61
C LYS A 317 -16.93 7.66 17.20
N ILE A 318 -17.25 7.61 15.92
CA ILE A 318 -18.51 8.09 15.36
C ILE A 318 -19.47 6.90 15.31
N GLU A 319 -20.46 6.90 16.20
CA GLU A 319 -21.50 5.87 16.22
C GLU A 319 -22.49 6.08 15.07
N LEU A 320 -22.80 4.99 14.36
CA LEU A 320 -23.74 4.98 13.24
C LEU A 320 -24.92 4.08 13.60
N PRO A 321 -26.17 4.50 13.31
CA PRO A 321 -27.30 3.59 13.41
C PRO A 321 -27.19 2.51 12.33
N LYS A 322 -27.76 1.34 12.62
CA LYS A 322 -27.92 0.30 11.60
C LYS A 322 -29.15 0.60 10.76
N ILE A 323 -28.98 0.86 9.46
CA ILE A 323 -30.03 1.13 8.49
C ILE A 323 -29.86 0.16 7.33
N SER A 324 -30.82 -0.76 7.10
CA SER A 324 -30.71 -1.79 6.05
C SER A 324 -30.53 -1.21 4.65
N GLU A 325 -31.29 -0.16 4.33
CA GLU A 325 -31.28 0.53 3.04
C GLU A 325 -31.06 2.03 3.26
N PRO A 326 -29.82 2.47 3.54
CA PRO A 326 -29.55 3.87 3.81
C PRO A 326 -29.78 4.72 2.56
N THR A 327 -30.51 5.82 2.73
CA THR A 327 -30.77 6.78 1.65
C THR A 327 -29.50 7.57 1.31
N LYS A 328 -29.52 8.30 0.19
CA LYS A 328 -28.41 9.20 -0.16
C LYS A 328 -28.21 10.28 0.89
N ASP A 329 -29.28 10.76 1.51
CA ASP A 329 -29.23 11.81 2.54
C ASP A 329 -28.68 11.27 3.86
N ASP A 330 -29.02 10.04 4.24
CA ASP A 330 -28.39 9.36 5.38
C ASP A 330 -26.87 9.29 5.19
N VAL A 331 -26.44 8.78 4.03
CA VAL A 331 -25.02 8.64 3.70
C VAL A 331 -24.34 10.02 3.71
N LYS A 332 -24.97 11.04 3.12
CA LYS A 332 -24.44 12.42 3.10
C LYS A 332 -24.28 12.99 4.51
N LYS A 333 -25.27 12.80 5.38
CA LYS A 333 -25.24 13.26 6.79
C LYS A 333 -24.07 12.65 7.55
N TYR A 334 -23.95 11.33 7.58
CA TYR A 334 -22.88 10.66 8.34
C TYR A 334 -21.50 10.84 7.68
N HIS A 335 -21.44 11.03 6.37
CA HIS A 335 -20.20 11.38 5.70
C HIS A 335 -19.74 12.81 6.02
N ALA A 336 -20.67 13.77 6.16
CA ALA A 336 -20.33 15.10 6.65
C ALA A 336 -19.78 15.05 8.08
N MET A 337 -20.43 14.30 8.98
CA MET A 337 -19.91 14.07 10.34
C MET A 337 -18.52 13.44 10.34
N TYR A 338 -18.24 12.53 9.40
CA TYR A 338 -16.92 11.94 9.24
C TYR A 338 -15.86 12.97 8.78
N ILE A 339 -16.21 13.81 7.78
CA ILE A 339 -15.34 14.89 7.30
C ILE A 339 -15.02 15.88 8.43
N ASP A 340 -16.03 16.27 9.21
CA ASP A 340 -15.83 17.14 10.37
C ASP A 340 -14.95 16.45 11.42
N GLY A 341 -15.16 15.15 11.64
CA GLY A 341 -14.35 14.34 12.55
C GLY A 341 -12.87 14.30 12.18
N ILE A 342 -12.52 14.11 10.90
CA ILE A 342 -11.12 14.11 10.45
C ILE A 342 -10.51 15.52 10.49
N GLN A 343 -11.27 16.57 10.15
CA GLN A 343 -10.83 17.96 10.25
C GLN A 343 -10.53 18.33 11.71
N ASN A 344 -11.44 18.01 12.64
CA ASN A 344 -11.28 18.26 14.06
C ASN A 344 -10.08 17.49 14.64
N LEU A 345 -9.91 16.23 14.24
CA LEU A 345 -8.76 15.42 14.65
C LEU A 345 -7.44 16.07 14.21
N PHE A 346 -7.39 16.55 12.97
CA PHE A 346 -6.23 17.26 12.43
C PHE A 346 -5.96 18.55 13.21
N ASP A 347 -6.95 19.44 13.33
CA ASP A 347 -6.76 20.75 13.97
C ASP A 347 -6.39 20.64 15.44
N LYS A 348 -6.94 19.65 16.15
CA LYS A 348 -6.64 19.39 17.56
C LYS A 348 -5.18 18.98 17.78
N HIS A 349 -4.60 18.20 16.87
CA HIS A 349 -3.29 17.59 17.08
C HIS A 349 -2.15 18.15 16.21
N LYS A 350 -2.44 19.01 15.22
CA LYS A 350 -1.41 19.57 14.33
C LYS A 350 -0.30 20.30 15.09
N ALA A 351 -0.62 21.02 16.15
CA ALA A 351 0.39 21.70 16.97
C ALA A 351 1.29 20.71 17.74
N GLU A 352 0.69 19.67 18.34
CA GLU A 352 1.42 18.61 19.06
C GLU A 352 2.33 17.80 18.10
N ALA A 353 1.90 17.66 16.85
CA ALA A 353 2.65 17.01 15.79
C ALA A 353 3.70 17.92 15.11
N GLY A 354 3.97 19.12 15.65
CA GLY A 354 4.97 20.04 15.11
C GLY A 354 4.56 20.77 13.82
N ARG A 355 3.26 20.78 13.48
CA ARG A 355 2.67 21.36 12.26
C ARG A 355 1.62 22.44 12.57
N LYS A 356 1.95 23.37 13.47
CA LYS A 356 1.01 24.38 13.99
C LYS A 356 0.24 25.14 12.91
N ASP A 357 0.93 25.54 11.84
CA ASP A 357 0.38 26.37 10.75
C ASP A 357 -0.12 25.53 9.57
N ALA A 358 -0.12 24.20 9.68
CA ALA A 358 -0.61 23.34 8.61
C ALA A 358 -2.14 23.43 8.47
N VAL A 359 -2.58 23.24 7.22
CA VAL A 359 -3.98 23.21 6.83
C VAL A 359 -4.25 21.89 6.14
N LEU A 360 -5.31 21.20 6.57
CA LEU A 360 -5.79 20.00 5.91
C LEU A 360 -6.55 20.39 4.64
N GLU A 361 -6.00 20.04 3.48
CA GLU A 361 -6.66 20.22 2.19
C GLU A 361 -7.52 18.98 1.87
N ILE A 362 -8.85 19.14 1.92
CA ILE A 362 -9.80 18.05 1.65
C ILE A 362 -10.27 18.10 0.20
N PHE A 363 -10.07 17.01 -0.55
CA PHE A 363 -10.40 16.84 -1.97
C PHE A 363 -11.58 15.91 -2.21
#